data_AF-A0A814I5L9-F1
#
_entry.id   AF-A0A814I5L9-F1
#
_cell.length_a   1.000
_cell.length_b   1.000
_cell.length_c   1.000
_cell.angle_alpha   90.00
_cell.angle_beta   90.00
_cell.angle_gamma   90.00
#
_symmetry.space_group_name_H-M   'P 1'
#
loop_
_entity.id
_entity.type
_entity.pdbx_description
1 polymer ?
#
loop_
_entity_poly.entity_id
_entity_poly.type
_entity_poly.pdbx_seq_one_letter_code
_entity_poly.pdbx_strand_id
1 'polypeptide(L)'
;MASSLLSPVCSQILLNQNNIQSQYISPQGLSGRVLPAGTFSNKVLALEYLYGLLCQIPNFPPRPSTIRAVDIVRVTYDRKYLITQAELLIHISDNKRLTFLASMAFDKNYKLCGYDGQLRNLGLTYDPSTDAERLGAIQIICNVTQTFCNGALKQYSSFDDCKQYLTKKIPFGSLDRADQGNVACRTIHALFVPLLPSLHCPHVGPTGGGACTNKPIDFYYNQSNFLGCAYKQY
;
A
#
# COMPACT_ATOMS: atom_id res chain seq x y z
N MET A 1 22.72 12.72 -25.67
CA MET A 1 22.45 13.41 -24.40
C MET A 1 21.57 12.51 -23.56
N ALA A 2 22.15 11.79 -22.60
CA ALA A 2 21.36 11.00 -21.65
C ALA A 2 20.68 11.99 -20.71
N SER A 3 19.39 12.25 -20.91
CA SER A 3 18.57 12.89 -19.89
C SER A 3 18.62 11.97 -18.68
N SER A 4 19.35 12.36 -17.64
CA SER A 4 19.20 11.73 -16.34
C SER A 4 17.73 11.91 -15.96
N LEU A 5 16.99 10.82 -15.98
CA LEU A 5 15.71 10.75 -15.29
C LEU A 5 16.06 10.89 -13.81
N LEU A 6 16.22 12.13 -13.34
CA LEU A 6 16.18 12.42 -11.92
C LEU A 6 14.81 11.94 -11.47
N SER A 7 14.80 10.76 -10.85
CA SER A 7 13.58 10.15 -10.34
C SER A 7 12.88 11.20 -9.48
N PRO A 8 11.63 11.58 -9.77
CA PRO A 8 10.93 12.59 -8.97
C PRO A 8 11.00 12.25 -7.50
N VAL A 9 11.13 13.29 -6.66
CA VAL A 9 11.15 13.10 -5.21
C VAL A 9 9.84 12.42 -4.84
N CYS A 10 9.95 11.24 -4.25
CA CYS A 10 8.87 10.31 -3.93
C CYS A 10 7.63 10.98 -3.30
N SER A 11 7.84 12.02 -2.49
CA SER A 11 6.77 12.87 -1.90
C SER A 11 6.02 13.74 -2.91
N GLN A 12 6.67 14.25 -3.96
CA GLN A 12 6.04 15.04 -5.03
C GLN A 12 5.06 14.19 -5.85
N ILE A 13 5.31 12.88 -5.94
CA ILE A 13 4.43 11.93 -6.61
C ILE A 13 3.19 11.67 -5.74
N LEU A 14 3.40 11.45 -4.43
CA LEU A 14 2.32 11.27 -3.46
C LEU A 14 1.40 12.49 -3.36
N LEU A 15 1.98 13.69 -3.37
CA LEU A 15 1.25 14.95 -3.25
C LEU A 15 0.75 15.47 -4.61
N ASN A 16 0.91 14.69 -5.69
CA ASN A 16 0.52 15.05 -7.06
C ASN A 16 1.08 16.41 -7.53
N GLN A 17 2.27 16.79 -7.08
CA GLN A 17 2.82 18.13 -7.29
C GLN A 17 3.41 18.35 -8.69
N ASN A 18 3.78 17.28 -9.42
CA ASN A 18 4.50 17.40 -10.69
C ASN A 18 3.84 16.71 -11.90
N ASN A 19 2.67 16.08 -11.75
CA ASN A 19 1.97 15.34 -12.83
C ASN A 19 2.82 14.34 -13.63
N ILE A 20 4.00 13.94 -13.13
CA ILE A 20 4.92 13.02 -13.83
C ILE A 20 4.26 11.67 -14.07
N GLN A 21 3.32 11.29 -13.21
CA GLN A 21 2.46 10.13 -13.37
C GLN A 21 1.69 10.11 -14.70
N SER A 22 1.32 11.27 -15.27
CA SER A 22 0.60 11.31 -16.55
C SER A 22 1.40 10.75 -17.72
N GLN A 23 2.73 10.65 -17.59
CA GLN A 23 3.61 10.01 -18.57
C GLN A 23 3.45 8.49 -18.57
N TYR A 24 3.21 7.89 -17.40
CA TYR A 24 3.24 6.43 -17.21
C TYR A 24 1.86 5.81 -16.94
N ILE A 25 0.90 6.60 -16.44
CA ILE A 25 -0.42 6.14 -16.01
C ILE A 25 -1.49 6.61 -17.00
N SER A 26 -2.40 5.71 -17.34
CA SER A 26 -3.47 5.98 -18.29
C SER A 26 -4.36 7.13 -17.80
N PRO A 27 -4.78 8.05 -18.69
CA PRO A 27 -5.77 9.07 -18.34
C PRO A 27 -7.15 8.49 -18.04
N GLN A 28 -7.42 7.24 -18.44
CA GLN A 28 -8.68 6.54 -18.16
C GLN A 28 -8.81 6.09 -16.70
N GLY A 29 -7.69 6.13 -15.95
CA GLY A 29 -7.62 5.72 -14.57
C GLY A 29 -6.56 4.65 -14.33
N LEU A 30 -6.44 4.27 -13.07
CA LEU A 30 -5.60 3.17 -12.62
C LEU A 30 -6.36 2.44 -11.52
N SER A 31 -6.44 1.13 -11.63
CA SER A 31 -7.00 0.27 -10.57
C SER A 31 -6.15 -0.97 -10.42
N GLY A 32 -6.26 -1.64 -9.29
CA GLY A 32 -5.50 -2.87 -9.12
C GLY A 32 -5.57 -3.45 -7.73
N ARG A 33 -4.77 -4.48 -7.53
CA ARG A 33 -4.64 -5.19 -6.25
C ARG A 33 -3.18 -5.43 -5.94
N VAL A 34 -2.80 -5.30 -4.68
CA VAL A 34 -1.53 -5.82 -4.17
C VAL A 34 -1.86 -6.69 -2.97
N LEU A 35 -1.61 -7.99 -3.06
CA LEU A 35 -1.63 -8.85 -1.90
C LEU A 35 -0.31 -8.72 -1.13
N PRO A 36 -0.34 -8.65 0.20
CA PRO A 36 -1.51 -8.66 1.10
C PRO A 36 -1.99 -7.26 1.50
N ALA A 37 -1.70 -6.20 0.73
CA ALA A 37 -2.01 -4.81 1.10
C ALA A 37 -3.45 -4.36 0.84
N GLY A 38 -4.09 -4.83 -0.23
CA GLY A 38 -5.48 -4.50 -0.55
C GLY A 38 -5.79 -4.33 -2.04
N THR A 39 -6.98 -3.78 -2.31
CA THR A 39 -7.50 -3.46 -3.64
C THR A 39 -7.75 -1.95 -3.76
N PHE A 40 -7.46 -1.40 -4.94
CA PHE A 40 -7.45 0.02 -5.22
C PHE A 40 -8.33 0.28 -6.44
N SER A 41 -9.45 0.96 -6.25
CA SER A 41 -10.45 1.17 -7.30
C SER A 41 -10.17 2.38 -8.19
N ASN A 42 -9.24 3.25 -7.80
CA ASN A 42 -8.94 4.46 -8.54
C ASN A 42 -7.47 4.86 -8.42
N LYS A 43 -7.09 5.82 -9.28
CA LYS A 43 -5.72 6.31 -9.41
C LYS A 43 -5.16 6.84 -8.10
N VAL A 44 -5.93 7.62 -7.33
CA VAL A 44 -5.46 8.20 -6.06
C VAL A 44 -5.08 7.09 -5.07
N LEU A 45 -5.98 6.12 -4.87
CA LEU A 45 -5.74 4.99 -3.96
C LEU A 45 -4.57 4.12 -4.40
N ALA A 46 -4.47 3.84 -5.70
CA ALA A 46 -3.40 3.04 -6.27
C ALA A 46 -2.02 3.68 -6.05
N LEU A 47 -1.95 4.99 -6.27
CA LEU A 47 -0.73 5.78 -6.10
C LEU A 47 -0.35 5.96 -4.63
N GLU A 48 -1.33 6.23 -3.78
CA GLU A 48 -1.12 6.39 -2.35
C GLU A 48 -0.49 5.13 -1.77
N TYR A 49 -0.92 3.94 -2.15
CA TYR A 49 -0.29 2.72 -1.67
C TYR A 49 1.06 2.43 -2.32
N LEU A 50 1.15 2.58 -3.65
CA LEU A 50 2.38 2.30 -4.38
C LEU A 50 3.52 3.20 -3.93
N TYR A 51 3.29 4.50 -3.79
CA TYR A 51 4.32 5.43 -3.35
C TYR A 51 4.34 5.53 -1.83
N GLY A 52 3.20 5.40 -1.16
CA GLY A 52 3.11 5.59 0.27
C GLY A 52 3.90 4.56 1.03
N LEU A 53 3.84 3.29 0.62
CA LEU A 53 4.61 2.24 1.26
C LEU A 53 6.11 2.34 0.99
N LEU A 54 6.50 2.96 -0.14
CA LEU A 54 7.87 2.95 -0.63
C LEU A 54 8.66 4.23 -0.33
N CYS A 55 7.94 5.33 -0.10
CA CYS A 55 8.52 6.65 0.05
C CYS A 55 8.60 7.07 1.53
N GLN A 56 9.74 7.65 1.91
CA GLN A 56 9.81 8.44 3.14
C GLN A 56 8.99 9.72 2.94
N ILE A 57 8.08 10.01 3.87
CA ILE A 57 7.35 11.28 3.87
C ILE A 57 8.18 12.29 4.70
N PRO A 58 8.49 13.49 4.17
CA PRO A 58 9.18 14.52 4.92
C PRO A 58 8.47 14.83 6.24
N ASN A 59 9.22 15.01 7.33
CA ASN A 59 8.73 15.28 8.68
C ASN A 59 7.95 14.12 9.36
N PHE A 60 7.93 12.92 8.76
CA PHE A 60 7.48 11.70 9.42
C PHE A 60 8.66 10.89 9.94
N PRO A 61 8.47 10.07 10.99
CA PRO A 61 9.48 9.12 11.44
C PRO A 61 10.01 8.27 10.28
N PRO A 62 11.31 7.88 10.29
CA PRO A 62 11.86 6.99 9.28
C PRO A 62 11.01 5.73 9.20
N ARG A 63 10.55 5.39 7.99
CA ARG A 63 9.88 4.11 7.79
C ARG A 63 10.93 3.00 7.92
N PRO A 64 10.65 1.93 8.66
CA PRO A 64 11.61 0.86 8.98
C PRO A 64 11.99 -0.02 7.78
N SER A 65 11.66 0.35 6.55
CA SER A 65 11.91 -0.44 5.34
C SER A 65 12.02 0.45 4.11
N THR A 66 13.03 1.32 4.05
CA THR A 66 13.29 2.15 2.85
C THR A 66 13.80 1.27 1.71
N ILE A 67 13.20 1.37 0.53
CA ILE A 67 13.75 0.74 -0.68
C ILE A 67 15.12 1.33 -1.00
N ARG A 68 16.09 0.46 -1.26
CA ARG A 68 17.46 0.80 -1.68
C ARG A 68 17.67 0.57 -3.17
N ALA A 69 17.13 -0.52 -3.69
CA ALA A 69 17.24 -0.91 -5.09
C ALA A 69 16.08 -1.82 -5.49
N VAL A 70 15.82 -1.91 -6.78
CA VAL A 70 14.87 -2.86 -7.36
C VAL A 70 15.54 -3.52 -8.56
N ASP A 71 15.72 -4.83 -8.49
CA ASP A 71 16.21 -5.63 -9.61
C ASP A 71 15.03 -6.23 -10.36
N ILE A 72 15.10 -6.18 -11.68
CA ILE A 72 14.18 -6.90 -12.55
C ILE A 72 14.74 -8.32 -12.74
N VAL A 73 14.09 -9.31 -12.13
CA VAL A 73 14.52 -10.72 -12.21
C VAL A 73 14.04 -11.34 -13.52
N ARG A 74 12.75 -11.11 -13.85
CA ARG A 74 12.13 -11.66 -15.04
C ARG A 74 11.01 -10.76 -15.53
N VAL A 75 10.87 -10.66 -16.85
CA VAL A 75 9.75 -10.01 -17.51
C VAL A 75 9.24 -10.90 -18.63
N THR A 76 7.93 -11.05 -18.71
CA THR A 76 7.23 -11.64 -19.85
C THR A 76 6.21 -10.63 -20.34
N TYR A 77 6.18 -10.42 -21.66
CA TYR A 77 5.32 -9.41 -22.27
C TYR A 77 4.48 -10.03 -23.38
N ASP A 78 3.17 -9.92 -23.21
CA ASP A 78 2.19 -10.30 -24.22
C ASP A 78 1.87 -9.10 -25.11
N ARG A 79 2.38 -9.14 -26.34
CA ARG A 79 2.15 -8.10 -27.34
C ARG A 79 0.69 -7.99 -27.78
N LYS A 80 -0.04 -9.09 -27.77
CA LYS A 80 -1.43 -9.13 -28.25
C LYS A 80 -2.37 -8.43 -27.27
N TYR A 81 -2.13 -8.55 -25.97
CA TYR A 81 -3.00 -7.98 -24.95
C TYR A 81 -2.38 -6.80 -24.20
N LEU A 82 -1.16 -6.39 -24.54
CA LEU A 82 -0.38 -5.39 -23.81
C LEU A 82 -0.35 -5.66 -22.31
N ILE A 83 -0.01 -6.91 -21.95
CA ILE A 83 0.11 -7.35 -20.56
C ILE A 83 1.57 -7.68 -20.28
N THR A 84 2.10 -7.17 -19.18
CA THR A 84 3.45 -7.48 -18.70
C THR A 84 3.36 -8.21 -17.38
N GLN A 85 3.99 -9.38 -17.29
CA GLN A 85 4.25 -10.07 -16.04
C GLN A 85 5.69 -9.84 -15.63
N ALA A 86 5.92 -9.39 -14.41
CA ALA A 86 7.24 -9.10 -13.88
C ALA A 86 7.46 -9.76 -12.52
N GLU A 87 8.69 -10.21 -12.31
CA GLU A 87 9.23 -10.57 -11.01
C GLU A 87 10.32 -9.57 -10.66
N LEU A 88 10.10 -8.84 -9.57
CA LEU A 88 11.00 -7.82 -9.07
C LEU A 88 11.57 -8.26 -7.72
N LEU A 89 12.86 -8.04 -7.53
CA LEU A 89 13.53 -8.20 -6.24
C LEU A 89 13.77 -6.81 -5.65
N ILE A 90 13.06 -6.49 -4.58
CA ILE A 90 13.14 -5.20 -3.90
C ILE A 90 14.11 -5.35 -2.74
N HIS A 91 15.21 -4.61 -2.77
CA HIS A 91 16.16 -4.50 -1.67
C HIS A 91 15.67 -3.40 -0.74
N ILE A 92 15.49 -3.72 0.53
CA ILE A 92 15.11 -2.75 1.57
C ILE A 92 16.27 -2.52 2.53
N SER A 93 16.11 -1.61 3.48
CA SER A 93 17.07 -1.44 4.59
C SER A 93 17.34 -2.75 5.32
N ASP A 94 18.48 -2.81 6.02
CA ASP A 94 18.89 -3.96 6.84
C ASP A 94 19.16 -5.25 6.03
N ASN A 95 19.55 -5.09 4.76
CA ASN A 95 19.92 -6.18 3.84
C ASN A 95 18.80 -7.22 3.58
N LYS A 96 17.55 -6.89 3.92
CA LYS A 96 16.40 -7.73 3.61
C LYS A 96 15.96 -7.52 2.16
N ARG A 97 15.27 -8.53 1.62
CA ARG A 97 14.77 -8.52 0.24
C ARG A 97 13.33 -9.01 0.19
N LEU A 98 12.54 -8.39 -0.69
CA LEU A 98 11.17 -8.79 -0.99
C LEU A 98 11.06 -9.20 -2.46
N THR A 99 10.26 -10.23 -2.73
CA THR A 99 9.86 -10.56 -4.09
C THR A 99 8.49 -9.95 -4.37
N PHE A 100 8.40 -9.13 -5.41
CA PHE A 100 7.15 -8.63 -5.93
C PHE A 100 6.85 -9.28 -7.28
N LEU A 101 5.75 -10.02 -7.34
CA LEU A 101 5.23 -10.57 -8.59
C LEU A 101 4.08 -9.67 -9.04
N ALA A 102 4.12 -9.18 -10.27
CA ALA A 102 3.11 -8.27 -10.79
C ALA A 102 2.67 -8.67 -12.19
N SER A 103 1.36 -8.66 -12.43
CA SER A 103 0.75 -8.58 -13.75
C SER A 103 0.26 -7.16 -13.97
N MET A 104 0.65 -6.53 -15.06
CA MET A 104 0.40 -5.13 -15.37
C MET A 104 -0.26 -5.03 -16.75
N ALA A 105 -1.35 -4.28 -16.83
CA ALA A 105 -2.10 -4.02 -18.05
C ALA A 105 -1.84 -2.60 -18.56
N PHE A 106 -1.68 -2.47 -19.87
CA PHE A 106 -1.40 -1.20 -20.53
C PHE A 106 -2.49 -0.85 -21.55
N ASP A 107 -2.79 0.45 -21.64
CA ASP A 107 -3.69 0.98 -22.66
C ASP A 107 -3.01 1.06 -24.04
N LYS A 108 -3.77 1.51 -25.05
CA LYS A 108 -3.27 1.63 -26.44
C LYS A 108 -2.08 2.57 -26.62
N ASN A 109 -1.81 3.43 -25.64
CA ASN A 109 -0.69 4.37 -25.63
C ASN A 109 0.45 3.86 -24.74
N TYR A 110 0.46 2.58 -24.38
CA TYR A 110 1.44 1.95 -23.49
C TYR A 110 1.50 2.56 -22.09
N LYS A 111 0.38 3.10 -21.59
CA LYS A 111 0.29 3.61 -20.22
C LYS A 111 -0.35 2.59 -19.29
N LEU A 112 0.20 2.44 -18.09
CA LEU A 112 -0.30 1.54 -17.06
C LEU A 112 -1.72 1.95 -16.67
N CYS A 113 -2.66 1.02 -16.78
CA CYS A 113 -4.07 1.24 -16.47
C CYS A 113 -4.62 0.24 -15.44
N GLY A 114 -3.94 -0.89 -15.27
CA GLY A 114 -4.33 -1.91 -14.31
C GLY A 114 -3.15 -2.74 -13.79
N TYR A 115 -3.25 -3.26 -12.57
CA TYR A 115 -2.28 -4.23 -12.05
C TYR A 115 -2.89 -5.22 -11.05
N ASP A 116 -2.30 -6.41 -10.96
CA ASP A 116 -2.50 -7.36 -9.88
C ASP A 116 -1.13 -7.87 -9.42
N GLY A 117 -0.82 -7.67 -8.15
CA GLY A 117 0.50 -7.94 -7.61
C GLY A 117 0.47 -8.70 -6.29
N GLN A 118 1.58 -9.35 -5.98
CA GLN A 118 1.80 -10.06 -4.74
C GLN A 118 3.19 -9.74 -4.20
N LEU A 119 3.24 -9.15 -3.01
CA LEU A 119 4.44 -9.02 -2.18
C LEU A 119 4.58 -10.28 -1.34
N ARG A 120 5.66 -11.03 -1.57
CA ARG A 120 5.95 -12.24 -0.80
C ARG A 120 6.71 -11.90 0.47
N ASN A 121 6.32 -12.50 1.58
CA ASN A 121 7.00 -12.42 2.88
C ASN A 121 7.15 -10.97 3.38
N LEU A 122 6.10 -10.15 3.20
CA LEU A 122 6.08 -8.78 3.68
C LEU A 122 6.26 -8.73 5.21
N GLY A 123 5.75 -9.73 5.94
CA GLY A 123 5.94 -9.88 7.38
C GLY A 123 7.40 -9.88 7.82
N LEU A 124 8.31 -10.48 7.05
CA LEU A 124 9.73 -10.57 7.40
C LEU A 124 10.43 -9.19 7.43
N THR A 125 9.81 -8.16 6.88
CA THR A 125 10.39 -6.82 6.84
C THR A 125 10.29 -6.13 8.19
N TYR A 126 9.12 -6.19 8.82
CA TYR A 126 8.78 -5.31 9.93
C TYR A 126 7.83 -5.91 10.97
N ASP A 127 7.40 -7.17 10.84
CA ASP A 127 6.54 -7.76 11.87
C ASP A 127 7.23 -7.72 13.24
N PRO A 128 6.62 -7.05 14.24
CA PRO A 128 7.12 -7.01 15.60
C PRO A 128 7.31 -8.40 16.18
N SER A 129 8.53 -8.66 16.66
CA SER A 129 8.96 -9.94 17.21
C SER A 129 8.76 -10.03 18.72
N THR A 130 8.64 -8.88 19.40
CA THR A 130 8.47 -8.79 20.86
C THR A 130 7.18 -8.07 21.25
N ASP A 131 6.70 -8.32 22.47
CA ASP A 131 5.54 -7.61 23.02
C ASP A 131 5.79 -6.11 23.16
N ALA A 132 7.02 -5.71 23.46
CA ALA A 132 7.40 -4.30 23.56
C ALA A 132 7.24 -3.58 22.20
N GLU A 133 7.72 -4.19 21.12
CA GLU A 133 7.56 -3.65 19.76
C GLU A 133 6.08 -3.59 19.34
N ARG A 134 5.30 -4.62 19.68
CA ARG A 134 3.85 -4.66 19.43
C ARG A 134 3.13 -3.52 20.16
N LEU A 135 3.46 -3.31 21.44
CA LEU A 135 2.91 -2.20 22.21
C LEU A 135 3.32 -0.85 21.64
N GLY A 136 4.55 -0.72 21.14
CA GLY A 136 5.02 0.48 20.44
C GLY A 136 4.18 0.80 19.19
N ALA A 137 3.91 -0.19 18.35
CA ALA A 137 3.06 -0.02 17.17
C ALA A 137 1.62 0.40 17.55
N ILE A 138 1.04 -0.21 18.59
CA ILE A 138 -0.28 0.17 19.12
C ILE A 138 -0.28 1.63 19.60
N GLN A 139 0.75 2.05 20.34
CA GLN A 139 0.86 3.43 20.81
C GLN A 139 0.92 4.43 19.66
N ILE A 140 1.66 4.11 18.58
CA ILE A 140 1.72 4.95 17.38
C ILE A 140 0.32 5.12 16.77
N ILE A 141 -0.43 4.03 16.58
CA ILE A 141 -1.80 4.08 16.05
C ILE A 141 -2.67 4.97 16.95
N CYS A 142 -2.63 4.76 18.26
CA CYS A 142 -3.46 5.51 19.19
C CYS A 142 -3.09 7.01 19.22
N ASN A 143 -1.80 7.35 19.21
CA ASN A 143 -1.35 8.74 19.14
C ASN A 143 -1.84 9.42 17.85
N VAL A 144 -1.67 8.77 16.70
CA VAL A 144 -2.11 9.29 15.40
C VAL A 144 -3.62 9.48 15.39
N THR A 145 -4.40 8.51 15.87
CA THR A 145 -5.86 8.65 15.91
C THR A 145 -6.32 9.80 16.80
N GLN A 146 -5.75 9.97 18.00
CA GLN A 146 -6.13 11.08 18.87
C GLN A 146 -5.70 12.44 18.33
N THR A 147 -4.61 12.49 17.55
CA THR A 147 -4.10 13.75 16.98
C THR A 147 -4.92 14.18 15.76
N PHE A 148 -5.24 13.26 14.85
CA PHE A 148 -5.76 13.61 13.52
C PHE A 148 -7.21 13.18 13.28
N CYS A 149 -7.73 12.19 14.03
CA CYS A 149 -9.08 11.68 13.85
C CYS A 149 -10.03 12.32 14.86
N ASN A 150 -10.46 13.55 14.56
CA ASN A 150 -11.31 14.37 15.43
C ASN A 150 -12.71 14.60 14.84
N GLY A 151 -13.65 15.10 15.66
CA GLY A 151 -15.01 15.41 15.22
C GLY A 151 -15.70 14.20 14.60
N ALA A 152 -16.21 14.35 13.36
CA ALA A 152 -16.87 13.27 12.62
C ALA A 152 -15.92 12.11 12.26
N LEU A 153 -14.60 12.32 12.30
CA LEU A 153 -13.60 11.30 12.05
C LEU A 153 -13.14 10.59 13.34
N LYS A 154 -13.69 10.93 14.51
CA LYS A 154 -13.30 10.31 15.78
C LYS A 154 -13.53 8.80 15.76
N GLN A 155 -12.47 8.04 16.04
CA GLN A 155 -12.49 6.56 16.00
C GLN A 155 -12.54 5.90 17.38
N TYR A 156 -11.94 6.55 18.37
CA TYR A 156 -11.84 6.06 19.74
C TYR A 156 -12.22 7.18 20.70
N SER A 157 -12.85 6.83 21.82
CA SER A 157 -13.27 7.81 22.83
C SER A 157 -12.07 8.51 23.47
N SER A 158 -10.98 7.77 23.68
CA SER A 158 -9.70 8.20 24.26
C SER A 158 -8.53 7.35 23.75
N PHE A 159 -7.31 7.74 24.14
CA PHE A 159 -6.10 6.95 23.91
C PHE A 159 -6.15 5.56 24.57
N ASP A 160 -6.65 5.47 25.81
CA ASP A 160 -6.73 4.21 26.53
C ASP A 160 -7.78 3.26 25.96
N ASP A 161 -8.91 3.80 25.47
CA ASP A 161 -9.92 3.03 24.74
C ASP A 161 -9.32 2.42 23.45
N CYS A 162 -8.56 3.21 22.69
CA CYS A 162 -7.80 2.73 21.54
C CYS A 162 -6.86 1.58 21.92
N LYS A 163 -6.03 1.77 22.96
CA LYS A 163 -5.11 0.72 23.42
C LYS A 163 -5.86 -0.52 23.85
N GLN A 164 -6.91 -0.38 24.64
CA GLN A 164 -7.70 -1.51 25.12
C GLN A 164 -8.28 -2.30 23.95
N TYR A 165 -8.86 -1.64 22.96
CA TYR A 165 -9.38 -2.29 21.77
C TYR A 165 -8.27 -3.04 21.00
N LEU A 166 -7.17 -2.36 20.65
CA LEU A 166 -6.11 -2.94 19.84
C LEU A 166 -5.33 -4.06 20.56
N THR A 167 -5.31 -4.07 21.89
CA THR A 167 -4.61 -5.10 22.67
C THR A 167 -5.52 -6.28 23.05
N LYS A 168 -6.85 -6.10 23.09
CA LYS A 168 -7.78 -7.09 23.66
C LYS A 168 -8.87 -7.59 22.71
N LYS A 169 -9.18 -6.88 21.64
CA LYS A 169 -10.36 -7.17 20.79
C LYS A 169 -10.00 -7.73 19.42
N ILE A 170 -8.79 -7.47 18.93
CA ILE A 170 -8.32 -7.95 17.62
C ILE A 170 -6.93 -8.56 17.76
N PRO A 171 -6.55 -9.50 16.87
CA PRO A 171 -5.19 -10.03 16.85
C PRO A 171 -4.20 -8.95 16.40
N PHE A 172 -2.95 -9.07 16.84
CA PHE A 172 -1.89 -8.21 16.31
C PHE A 172 -1.70 -8.44 14.80
N GLY A 173 -1.67 -9.71 14.40
CA GLY A 173 -1.55 -10.11 13.00
C GLY A 173 -0.12 -10.00 12.47
N SER A 174 -0.02 -9.97 11.15
CA SER A 174 1.23 -9.93 10.39
C SER A 174 1.00 -9.09 9.14
N LEU A 175 2.04 -8.42 8.66
CA LEU A 175 2.01 -7.73 7.37
C LEU A 175 1.80 -8.69 6.21
N ASP A 176 2.01 -10.00 6.37
CA ASP A 176 1.59 -11.01 5.38
C ASP A 176 0.07 -11.14 5.26
N ARG A 177 -0.68 -10.51 6.17
CA ARG A 177 -2.15 -10.39 6.20
C ARG A 177 -2.55 -8.94 6.50
N ALA A 178 -1.84 -7.99 5.89
CA ALA A 178 -2.00 -6.54 6.02
C ALA A 178 -3.34 -5.98 5.50
N ASP A 179 -4.24 -6.83 5.03
CA ASP A 179 -5.58 -6.49 4.57
C ASP A 179 -6.68 -7.02 5.51
N GLN A 180 -6.33 -7.63 6.65
CA GLN A 180 -7.28 -8.22 7.58
C GLN A 180 -7.66 -7.29 8.74
N GLY A 181 -8.64 -7.72 9.54
CA GLY A 181 -9.03 -7.08 10.79
C GLY A 181 -8.02 -7.30 11.92
N ASN A 182 -6.80 -6.79 11.74
CA ASN A 182 -5.70 -6.94 12.70
C ASN A 182 -4.94 -5.62 12.90
N VAL A 183 -4.07 -5.57 13.92
CA VAL A 183 -3.25 -4.38 14.21
C VAL A 183 -2.27 -4.07 13.08
N ALA A 184 -1.67 -5.08 12.43
CA ALA A 184 -0.72 -4.89 11.34
C ALA A 184 -1.30 -4.08 10.15
N CYS A 185 -2.53 -4.37 9.72
CA CYS A 185 -3.26 -3.57 8.73
C CYS A 185 -3.41 -2.12 9.19
N ARG A 186 -3.78 -1.91 10.45
CA ARG A 186 -3.99 -0.57 11.04
C ARG A 186 -2.69 0.21 11.17
N THR A 187 -1.57 -0.45 11.42
CA THR A 187 -0.24 0.17 11.41
C THR A 187 0.04 0.80 10.05
N ILE A 188 -0.26 0.12 8.94
CA ILE A 188 -0.09 0.68 7.60
C ILE A 188 -0.96 1.92 7.43
N HIS A 189 -2.26 1.83 7.74
CA HIS A 189 -3.16 2.96 7.54
C HIS A 189 -2.86 4.15 8.47
N ALA A 190 -2.32 3.91 9.66
CA ALA A 190 -1.88 4.99 10.56
C ALA A 190 -0.78 5.85 9.94
N LEU A 191 0.07 5.29 9.06
CA LEU A 191 1.09 6.06 8.33
C LEU A 191 0.48 7.07 7.35
N PHE A 192 -0.77 6.89 6.94
CA PHE A 192 -1.47 7.71 5.95
C PHE A 192 -2.52 8.64 6.53
N VAL A 193 -2.95 8.41 7.78
CA VAL A 193 -3.87 9.31 8.49
C VAL A 193 -3.43 10.78 8.42
N PRO A 194 -2.17 11.15 8.63
CA PRO A 194 -1.76 12.56 8.59
C PRO A 194 -1.79 13.18 7.18
N LEU A 195 -1.81 12.37 6.13
CA LEU A 195 -1.89 12.83 4.74
C LEU A 195 -3.34 13.02 4.28
N LEU A 196 -4.21 12.06 4.60
CA LEU A 196 -5.63 12.11 4.22
C LEU A 196 -6.52 11.50 5.33
N PRO A 197 -6.77 12.25 6.43
CA PRO A 197 -7.49 11.73 7.59
C PRO A 197 -8.89 11.20 7.24
N SER A 198 -9.61 11.87 6.34
CA SER A 198 -10.98 11.50 5.96
C SER A 198 -11.08 10.09 5.36
N LEU A 199 -10.01 9.64 4.68
CA LEU A 199 -9.94 8.30 4.12
C LEU A 199 -9.40 7.28 5.12
N HIS A 200 -8.36 7.63 5.88
CA HIS A 200 -7.62 6.66 6.68
C HIS A 200 -8.09 6.51 8.13
N CYS A 201 -8.74 7.51 8.71
CA CYS A 201 -9.30 7.40 10.06
C CYS A 201 -10.26 6.21 10.20
N PRO A 202 -11.25 6.00 9.30
CA PRO A 202 -12.10 4.81 9.36
C PRO A 202 -11.32 3.49 9.37
N HIS A 203 -10.19 3.42 8.65
CA HIS A 203 -9.39 2.21 8.52
C HIS A 203 -8.58 1.85 9.78
N VAL A 204 -8.34 2.81 10.68
CA VAL A 204 -7.61 2.58 11.94
C VAL A 204 -8.53 2.41 13.15
N GLY A 205 -9.82 2.69 13.01
CA GLY A 205 -10.84 2.56 14.06
C GLY A 205 -11.50 1.18 14.16
N PRO A 206 -12.36 0.94 15.16
CA PRO A 206 -12.92 -0.38 15.48
C PRO A 206 -13.62 -1.10 14.30
N THR A 207 -14.26 -0.35 13.40
CA THR A 207 -14.95 -0.92 12.24
C THR A 207 -13.99 -1.36 11.13
N GLY A 208 -12.75 -0.83 11.13
CA GLY A 208 -11.78 -1.06 10.06
C GLY A 208 -12.11 -0.39 8.73
N GLY A 209 -13.21 0.36 8.65
CA GLY A 209 -13.63 1.11 7.46
C GLY A 209 -13.70 0.28 6.18
N GLY A 210 -13.91 -1.04 6.29
CA GLY A 210 -13.88 -1.99 5.17
C GLY A 210 -12.48 -2.36 4.66
N ALA A 211 -11.43 -1.61 5.01
CA ALA A 211 -10.06 -1.93 4.63
C ALA A 211 -9.44 -2.97 5.56
N CYS A 212 -9.45 -2.71 6.87
CA CYS A 212 -8.94 -3.61 7.92
C CYS A 212 -10.08 -4.42 8.54
N THR A 213 -10.68 -5.30 7.75
CA THR A 213 -11.74 -6.21 8.16
C THR A 213 -11.39 -7.63 7.79
N ASN A 214 -11.93 -8.62 8.50
CA ASN A 214 -11.70 -10.03 8.17
C ASN A 214 -12.32 -10.35 6.82
N LYS A 215 -11.48 -10.71 5.85
CA LYS A 215 -11.92 -11.09 4.51
C LYS A 215 -12.06 -12.62 4.45
N PRO A 216 -13.21 -13.15 3.99
CA PRO A 216 -13.37 -14.58 3.78
C PRO A 216 -12.42 -15.04 2.67
N ILE A 217 -12.15 -16.34 2.59
CA ILE A 217 -11.25 -16.89 1.58
C ILE A 217 -11.71 -16.56 0.15
N ASP A 218 -13.02 -16.54 -0.09
CA ASP A 218 -13.66 -16.20 -1.38
C ASP A 218 -13.29 -14.82 -1.90
N PHE A 219 -12.96 -13.89 -1.00
CA PHE A 219 -12.47 -12.56 -1.37
C PHE A 219 -11.23 -12.64 -2.28
N TYR A 220 -10.35 -13.62 -2.06
CA TYR A 220 -9.11 -13.76 -2.83
C TYR A 220 -9.30 -14.41 -4.20
N TYR A 221 -10.36 -15.20 -4.35
CA TYR A 221 -10.73 -15.81 -5.63
C TYR A 221 -11.43 -14.83 -6.57
N ASN A 222 -12.02 -13.76 -6.02
CA ASN A 222 -12.54 -12.67 -6.85
C ASN A 222 -11.38 -11.97 -7.57
N GLN A 223 -11.39 -12.07 -8.90
CA GLN A 223 -10.38 -11.44 -9.74
C GLN A 223 -10.52 -9.91 -9.68
N SER A 224 -9.40 -9.22 -9.54
CA SER A 224 -9.38 -7.80 -9.84
C SER A 224 -9.64 -7.64 -11.35
N ASN A 225 -10.53 -6.73 -11.75
CA ASN A 225 -10.77 -6.45 -13.18
C ASN A 225 -9.64 -5.59 -13.78
N PHE A 226 -8.39 -5.86 -13.40
CA PHE A 226 -7.24 -5.06 -13.82
C PHE A 226 -6.97 -5.17 -15.32
N LEU A 227 -7.48 -6.23 -15.97
CA LEU A 227 -7.40 -6.44 -17.41
C LEU A 227 -8.46 -5.66 -18.20
N GLY A 228 -9.49 -5.11 -17.55
CA GLY A 228 -10.61 -4.45 -18.23
C GLY A 228 -10.20 -3.24 -19.09
N CYS A 229 -9.03 -2.65 -18.81
CA CYS A 229 -8.47 -1.52 -19.55
C CYS A 229 -7.39 -1.92 -20.57
N ALA A 230 -6.97 -3.20 -20.61
CA ALA A 230 -5.87 -3.65 -21.43
C ALA A 230 -6.22 -3.55 -22.91
N TYR A 231 -5.32 -2.96 -23.71
CA TYR A 231 -5.55 -2.86 -25.15
C TYR A 231 -5.23 -4.17 -25.87
N LYS A 232 -6.17 -4.62 -26.70
CA LYS A 232 -5.99 -5.78 -27.57
C LYS A 232 -5.54 -5.34 -28.96
N GLN A 233 -4.32 -5.71 -29.34
CA GLN A 233 -3.83 -5.57 -30.71
C GLN A 233 -4.50 -6.62 -31.59
N TYR A 234 -5.12 -6.17 -32.68
CA TYR A 234 -5.71 -7.01 -33.72
C TYR A 234 -4.74 -7.17 -34.89
#